data_AF-A0A924SKI4-F1
#
_entry.id   AF-A0A924SKI4-F1
#
_cell.length_a   1.000
_cell.length_b   1.000
_cell.length_c   1.000
_cell.angle_alpha   90.00
_cell.angle_beta   90.00
_cell.angle_gamma   90.00
#
_symmetry.space_group_name_H-M   'P 1'
#
loop_
_entity.id
_entity.type
_entity.pdbx_description
1 polymer ?
#
loop_
_entity_poly.entity_id
_entity_poly.type
_entity_poly.pdbx_seq_one_letter_code
_entity_poly.pdbx_strand_id
1 'polypeptide(L)'
;ETQVKDPRLGMVTITDAKLTPDLREATLYYTVYGDEVARADSAEALESAKGVVGGPVGKQAGVRYTPPLAFIADVVPETADRIEALLATAREADAKVQEIASGAAPAGDADPYRVPRVLDDGGVDDEDDDDDGDGDVSDGDVRDDRDVSDVSDDRDGPHGDRVAG
;
A
#
# COMPACT_ATOMS: atom_id res chain seq x y z
N GLU A 1 -40.34 4.50 -10.58
CA GLU A 1 -39.03 5.16 -10.72
C GLU A 1 -38.98 6.30 -9.72
N THR A 2 -38.28 6.12 -8.59
CA THR A 2 -38.18 7.16 -7.55
C THR A 2 -36.84 7.83 -7.70
N GLN A 3 -36.80 8.92 -8.46
CA GLN A 3 -35.57 9.66 -8.70
C GLN A 3 -35.45 10.76 -7.63
N VAL A 4 -34.50 10.60 -6.71
CA VAL A 4 -34.08 11.71 -5.83
C VAL A 4 -33.32 12.70 -6.71
N LYS A 5 -33.87 13.91 -6.86
CA LYS A 5 -33.26 15.01 -7.60
C LYS A 5 -32.96 16.15 -6.62
N ASP A 6 -31.93 15.98 -5.79
CA ASP A 6 -31.38 17.11 -5.04
C ASP A 6 -30.26 17.74 -5.90
N PRO A 7 -30.26 19.05 -6.16
CA PRO A 7 -29.17 19.74 -6.85
C PRO A 7 -27.82 19.61 -6.16
N ARG A 8 -27.81 19.34 -4.84
CA ARG A 8 -26.61 19.17 -4.01
C ARG A 8 -26.08 17.73 -4.00
N LEU A 9 -26.86 16.78 -4.50
CA LEU A 9 -26.40 15.41 -4.71
C LEU A 9 -25.46 15.39 -5.92
N GLY A 10 -24.18 15.13 -5.66
CA GLY A 10 -23.25 14.73 -6.71
C GLY A 10 -23.65 13.41 -7.35
N MET A 11 -22.83 12.89 -8.27
CA MET A 11 -23.06 11.54 -8.81
C MET A 11 -22.76 10.51 -7.72
N VAL A 12 -23.79 10.14 -6.95
CA VAL A 12 -23.71 9.11 -5.91
C VAL A 12 -23.94 7.73 -6.50
N THR A 13 -23.06 6.80 -6.17
CA THR A 13 -23.17 5.38 -6.53
C THR A 13 -23.27 4.54 -5.28
N ILE A 14 -24.28 3.67 -5.19
CA ILE A 14 -24.38 2.67 -4.11
C ILE A 14 -23.48 1.49 -4.47
N THR A 15 -22.52 1.17 -3.60
CA THR A 15 -21.54 0.08 -3.82
C THR A 15 -21.96 -1.22 -3.16
N ASP A 16 -22.53 -1.16 -1.96
CA ASP A 16 -22.96 -2.34 -1.20
C ASP A 16 -24.15 -2.04 -0.27
N ALA A 17 -24.85 -3.07 0.19
CA ALA A 17 -25.96 -2.99 1.12
C ALA A 17 -25.93 -4.16 2.11
N LYS A 18 -25.90 -3.85 3.41
CA LYS A 18 -25.92 -4.85 4.49
C LYS A 18 -27.16 -4.69 5.34
N LEU A 19 -27.86 -5.80 5.60
CA LEU A 19 -28.98 -5.84 6.52
C LEU A 19 -28.65 -6.74 7.71
N THR A 20 -29.20 -6.42 8.87
CA THR A 20 -29.14 -7.31 10.02
C THR A 20 -29.97 -8.58 9.75
N PRO A 21 -29.65 -9.72 10.38
CA PRO A 21 -30.38 -10.98 10.18
C PRO A 21 -31.87 -10.89 10.53
N ASP A 22 -32.22 -9.98 11.44
CA ASP A 22 -33.59 -9.70 11.87
C ASP A 22 -34.27 -8.58 11.07
N LEU A 23 -33.61 -8.06 10.03
CA LEU A 23 -34.08 -7.01 9.11
C LEU A 23 -34.51 -5.71 9.82
N ARG A 24 -33.95 -5.45 11.00
CA ARG A 24 -34.25 -4.23 11.77
C ARG A 24 -33.40 -3.04 11.38
N GLU A 25 -32.22 -3.27 10.83
CA GLU A 25 -31.31 -2.20 10.41
C GLU A 25 -30.76 -2.52 9.02
N ALA A 26 -30.61 -1.47 8.20
CA ALA A 26 -30.04 -1.56 6.87
C ALA A 26 -28.97 -0.48 6.67
N THR A 27 -27.78 -0.89 6.29
CA THR A 27 -26.63 -0.02 6.03
C THR A 27 -26.32 -0.05 4.55
N LEU A 28 -26.32 1.11 3.92
CA LEU A 28 -26.00 1.31 2.51
C LEU A 28 -24.63 1.97 2.40
N TYR A 29 -23.74 1.34 1.64
CA TYR A 29 -22.43 1.87 1.32
C TYR A 29 -22.50 2.62 0.00
N TYR A 30 -21.93 3.82 -0.04
CA TYR A 30 -21.97 4.66 -1.23
C TYR A 30 -20.64 5.36 -1.47
N THR A 31 -20.37 5.67 -2.73
CA THR A 31 -19.28 6.54 -3.14
C THR A 31 -19.84 7.78 -3.83
N VAL A 32 -19.15 8.91 -3.66
CA VAL A 32 -19.47 10.18 -4.31
C VAL A 32 -18.32 10.52 -5.23
N TYR A 33 -18.65 10.76 -6.50
CA TYR A 33 -17.68 11.31 -7.43
C TYR A 33 -17.57 12.82 -7.21
N GLY A 34 -16.42 13.30 -6.77
CA GLY A 34 -16.18 14.73 -6.52
C GLY A 34 -15.13 14.99 -5.44
N ASP A 35 -15.04 16.25 -5.03
CA ASP A 35 -14.20 16.73 -3.94
C ASP A 35 -14.85 16.53 -2.56
N GLU A 36 -14.13 16.91 -1.49
CA GLU A 36 -14.63 16.76 -0.12
C GLU A 36 -15.92 17.56 0.13
N VAL A 37 -16.08 18.72 -0.52
CA VAL A 37 -17.31 19.51 -0.41
C VAL A 37 -18.50 18.75 -1.00
N ALA A 38 -18.32 18.17 -2.19
CA ALA A 38 -19.35 17.34 -2.81
C ALA A 38 -19.72 16.11 -1.97
N ARG A 39 -18.77 15.53 -1.23
CA ARG A 39 -19.04 14.42 -0.29
C ARG A 39 -19.91 14.87 0.87
N ALA A 40 -19.55 15.98 1.52
CA ALA A 40 -20.31 16.52 2.64
C ALA A 40 -21.75 16.89 2.24
N ASP A 41 -21.91 17.60 1.11
CA ASP A 41 -23.21 17.99 0.56
C ASP A 41 -24.06 16.76 0.19
N SER A 42 -23.43 15.75 -0.43
CA SER A 42 -24.11 14.50 -0.77
C SER A 42 -24.52 13.69 0.46
N ALA A 43 -23.71 13.70 1.53
CA ALA A 43 -24.05 13.04 2.78
C ALA A 43 -25.30 13.66 3.42
N GLU A 44 -25.37 14.99 3.53
CA GLU A 44 -26.57 15.68 4.05
C GLU A 44 -27.81 15.43 3.19
N ALA A 45 -27.64 15.42 1.87
CA ALA A 45 -28.73 15.17 0.94
C ALA A 45 -29.23 13.72 1.03
N LEU A 46 -28.35 12.73 1.18
CA LEU A 46 -28.73 11.32 1.41
C LEU A 46 -29.46 11.13 2.74
N GLU A 47 -28.98 11.77 3.81
CA GLU A 47 -29.65 11.76 5.11
C GLU A 47 -31.08 12.31 5.01
N SER A 48 -31.26 13.42 4.28
CA SER A 48 -32.58 14.01 4.02
C SER A 48 -33.47 13.11 3.14
N ALA A 49 -32.85 12.35 2.22
CA ALA A 49 -33.55 11.46 1.30
C ALA A 49 -33.95 10.11 1.91
N LYS A 50 -33.53 9.77 3.15
CA LYS A 50 -33.85 8.50 3.82
C LYS A 50 -35.33 8.12 3.74
N GLY A 51 -36.22 9.08 4.01
CA GLY A 51 -37.66 8.85 3.98
C GLY A 51 -38.21 8.59 2.56
N VAL A 52 -37.63 9.26 1.56
CA VAL A 52 -38.03 9.15 0.16
C VAL A 52 -37.58 7.82 -0.45
N VAL A 53 -36.37 7.38 -0.10
CA VAL A 53 -35.78 6.12 -0.59
C VAL A 53 -36.36 4.91 0.16
N GLY A 54 -36.56 5.02 1.48
CA GLY A 54 -37.01 3.90 2.31
C GLY A 54 -38.36 3.32 1.91
N GLY A 55 -39.37 4.16 1.67
CA GLY A 55 -40.73 3.70 1.36
C GLY A 55 -40.81 2.77 0.12
N PRO A 56 -40.29 3.20 -1.04
CA PRO A 56 -40.19 2.37 -2.24
C PRO A 56 -39.34 1.11 -2.04
N VAL A 57 -38.19 1.22 -1.37
CA VAL A 57 -37.28 0.09 -1.12
C VAL A 57 -37.97 -0.98 -0.29
N GLY A 58 -38.66 -0.61 0.79
CA GLY A 58 -39.39 -1.57 1.62
C GLY A 58 -40.51 -2.28 0.87
N LYS A 59 -41.25 -1.53 0.03
CA LYS A 59 -42.30 -2.10 -0.83
C LYS A 59 -41.75 -3.10 -1.84
N GLN A 60 -40.59 -2.81 -2.42
CA GLN A 60 -39.97 -3.65 -3.44
C GLN A 60 -39.25 -4.87 -2.85
N ALA A 61 -38.67 -4.73 -1.65
CA ALA A 61 -38.09 -5.83 -0.88
C ALA A 61 -39.16 -6.76 -0.24
N GLY A 62 -40.44 -6.39 -0.30
CA GLY A 62 -41.53 -7.20 0.27
C GLY A 62 -41.54 -7.26 1.80
N VAL A 63 -40.83 -6.34 2.47
CA VAL A 63 -40.75 -6.30 3.93
C VAL A 63 -41.95 -5.57 4.53
N ARG A 64 -42.51 -6.12 5.62
CA ARG A 64 -43.66 -5.53 6.32
C ARG A 64 -43.31 -4.20 6.99
N TYR A 65 -42.06 -4.07 7.44
CA TYR A 65 -41.51 -2.87 8.04
C TYR A 65 -40.23 -2.52 7.30
N THR A 66 -40.13 -1.27 6.83
CA THR A 66 -38.89 -0.79 6.22
C THR A 66 -37.90 -0.50 7.33
N PRO A 67 -36.73 -1.15 7.37
CA PRO A 67 -35.71 -0.81 8.35
C PRO A 67 -35.23 0.64 8.14
N PRO A 68 -34.86 1.37 9.19
CA PRO A 68 -34.10 2.60 9.05
C PRO A 68 -32.85 2.36 8.21
N LEU A 69 -32.62 3.25 7.25
CA LEU A 69 -31.45 3.23 6.40
C LEU A 69 -30.34 4.05 7.07
N ALA A 70 -29.14 3.50 7.14
CA ALA A 70 -27.91 4.21 7.48
C ALA A 70 -27.04 4.30 6.22
N PHE A 71 -26.49 5.48 5.95
CA PHE A 71 -25.58 5.68 4.81
C PHE A 71 -24.14 5.78 5.31
N ILE A 72 -23.24 5.00 4.71
CA ILE A 72 -21.81 5.01 5.03
C ILE A 72 -21.02 5.26 3.75
N ALA A 73 -20.12 6.25 3.78
CA ALA A 73 -19.24 6.52 2.68
C ALA A 73 -18.19 5.41 2.52
N ASP A 74 -17.96 4.98 1.29
CA ASP A 74 -16.97 4.00 0.91
C ASP A 74 -15.62 4.70 0.69
N VAL A 75 -14.58 4.29 1.45
CA VAL A 75 -13.24 4.90 1.46
C VAL A 75 -12.33 4.42 0.31
N VAL A 76 -12.81 3.54 -0.55
CA VAL A 76 -12.02 2.96 -1.65
C VAL A 76 -11.46 3.99 -2.67
N PRO A 77 -12.15 5.09 -3.06
CA PRO A 77 -11.62 5.98 -4.10
C PRO A 77 -10.33 6.72 -3.71
N GLU A 78 -10.18 7.13 -2.43
CA GLU A 78 -8.98 7.87 -1.99
C GLU A 78 -7.70 7.01 -2.04
N THR A 79 -7.87 5.69 -1.99
CA THR A 79 -6.74 4.76 -2.04
C THR A 79 -6.14 4.70 -3.44
N ALA A 80 -6.93 4.93 -4.49
CA ALA A 80 -6.47 4.84 -5.89
C ALA A 80 -5.42 5.90 -6.20
N ASP A 81 -5.70 7.18 -5.91
CA ASP A 81 -4.77 8.28 -6.16
C ASP A 81 -3.45 8.11 -5.40
N ARG A 82 -3.54 7.63 -4.16
CA ARG A 82 -2.36 7.34 -3.33
C ARG A 82 -1.55 6.17 -3.90
N ILE A 83 -2.20 5.10 -4.36
CA ILE A 83 -1.52 3.98 -5.00
C ILE A 83 -0.85 4.45 -6.29
N GLU A 84 -1.51 5.27 -7.10
CA GLU A 84 -0.95 5.78 -8.35
C GLU A 84 0.28 6.65 -8.12
N ALA A 85 0.25 7.52 -7.10
CA ALA A 85 1.41 8.32 -6.69
C ALA A 85 2.60 7.44 -6.22
N LEU A 86 2.33 6.39 -5.44
CA LEU A 86 3.36 5.45 -5.01
C LEU A 86 3.94 4.66 -6.19
N LEU A 87 3.09 4.25 -7.14
CA LEU A 87 3.51 3.50 -8.33
C LEU A 87 4.36 4.35 -9.27
N ALA A 88 4.03 5.64 -9.40
CA ALA A 88 4.85 6.60 -10.16
C ALA A 88 6.24 6.75 -9.53
N THR A 89 6.30 6.92 -8.21
CA THR A 89 7.57 7.03 -7.46
C THR A 89 8.43 5.78 -7.62
N ALA A 90 7.82 4.59 -7.53
CA ALA A 90 8.53 3.32 -7.70
C ALA A 90 9.12 3.16 -9.11
N ARG A 91 8.37 3.54 -10.16
CA ARG A 91 8.86 3.49 -11.55
C ARG A 91 10.07 4.41 -11.77
N GLU A 92 10.06 5.59 -11.16
CA GLU A 92 11.21 6.50 -11.23
C GLU A 92 12.46 5.95 -10.54
N ALA A 93 12.28 5.30 -9.39
CA ALA A 93 13.37 4.64 -8.68
C ALA A 93 13.95 3.47 -9.50
N ASP A 94 13.08 2.61 -10.04
CA ASP A 94 13.49 1.47 -10.88
C ASP A 94 14.22 1.92 -12.14
N ALA A 95 13.78 3.01 -12.78
CA ALA A 95 14.45 3.57 -13.96
C ALA A 95 15.88 4.03 -13.63
N LYS A 96 16.09 4.66 -12.47
CA LYS A 96 17.44 5.08 -12.01
C LYS A 96 18.33 3.88 -11.73
N VAL A 97 17.79 2.84 -11.10
CA VAL A 97 18.53 1.59 -10.84
C VAL A 97 18.91 0.89 -12.14
N GLN A 98 18.00 0.84 -13.13
CA GLN A 98 18.30 0.27 -14.44
C GLN A 98 19.37 1.06 -15.19
N GLU A 99 19.36 2.39 -15.13
CA GLU A 99 20.40 3.22 -15.75
C GLU A 99 21.77 2.92 -15.12
N ILE A 100 21.85 2.87 -13.79
CA ILE A 100 23.08 2.52 -13.06
C ILE A 100 23.54 1.10 -13.41
N ALA A 101 22.63 0.13 -13.45
CA ALA A 101 22.93 -1.26 -13.78
C ALA A 101 23.39 -1.44 -15.24
N SER A 102 22.84 -0.65 -16.18
CA SER A 102 23.23 -0.70 -17.60
C SER A 102 24.67 -0.27 -17.85
N GLY A 103 25.21 0.62 -17.01
CA GLY A 103 26.61 1.06 -17.04
C GLY A 103 27.55 0.26 -16.14
N ALA A 104 27.03 -0.63 -15.29
CA ALA A 104 27.84 -1.37 -14.33
C ALA A 104 28.46 -2.62 -14.98
N ALA A 105 29.78 -2.77 -14.83
CA ALA A 105 30.43 -4.05 -15.10
C ALA A 105 30.13 -5.02 -13.94
N PRO A 106 29.74 -6.28 -14.22
CA PRO A 106 29.59 -7.27 -13.15
C PRO A 106 30.93 -7.41 -12.42
N ALA A 107 30.88 -7.42 -11.08
CA ALA A 107 32.08 -7.42 -10.23
C ALA A 107 32.85 -8.76 -10.21
N GLY A 108 32.65 -9.63 -11.21
CA GLY A 108 33.25 -10.96 -11.30
C GLY A 108 33.94 -11.20 -12.64
N ASP A 109 35.05 -11.92 -12.59
CA ASP A 109 35.77 -12.40 -13.78
C ASP A 109 34.95 -13.45 -14.55
N ALA A 110 35.25 -13.60 -15.84
CA ALA A 110 34.47 -14.41 -16.78
C ALA A 110 34.43 -15.93 -16.49
N ASP A 111 35.29 -16.43 -15.60
CA ASP A 111 35.24 -17.81 -15.13
C ASP A 111 35.24 -17.86 -13.59
N PRO A 112 34.08 -18.08 -12.95
CA PRO A 112 33.97 -18.17 -11.50
C PRO A 112 34.43 -19.53 -10.94
N TYR A 113 34.85 -20.49 -11.78
CA TYR A 113 35.23 -21.83 -11.32
C TYR A 113 36.73 -21.98 -11.15
N ARG A 114 37.11 -22.57 -10.00
CA ARG A 114 38.49 -22.94 -9.71
C ARG A 114 38.87 -24.15 -10.57
N VAL A 115 39.88 -24.00 -11.43
CA VAL A 115 40.43 -25.10 -12.23
C VAL A 115 40.92 -26.22 -11.31
N PRO A 116 40.51 -27.49 -11.52
CA PRO A 116 41.00 -28.62 -10.74
C PRO A 116 42.52 -28.72 -10.85
N ARG A 117 43.20 -28.97 -9.72
CA ARG A 117 44.63 -29.26 -9.72
C ARG A 117 44.87 -30.54 -10.52
N VAL A 118 45.65 -30.44 -11.58
CA VAL A 118 46.17 -31.61 -12.29
C VAL A 118 47.16 -32.28 -11.34
N LEU A 119 46.86 -33.50 -10.89
CA LEU A 119 47.83 -34.33 -10.19
C LEU A 119 48.86 -34.76 -11.23
N ASP A 120 50.03 -34.13 -11.22
CA ASP A 120 51.19 -34.60 -11.97
C ASP A 120 51.71 -35.86 -11.26
N ASP A 121 51.61 -36.99 -11.97
CA ASP A 121 52.24 -38.26 -11.63
C ASP A 121 53.74 -38.12 -11.87
N GLY A 122 54.45 -37.62 -10.85
CA GLY A 122 55.89 -37.42 -10.90
C GLY A 122 56.41 -37.12 -9.50
N GLY A 123 56.79 -38.17 -8.78
CA GLY A 123 57.15 -38.12 -7.36
C GLY A 123 58.46 -37.38 -7.05
N VAL A 124 58.66 -37.15 -5.75
CA VAL A 124 59.94 -37.27 -5.02
C VAL A 124 59.66 -37.19 -3.51
N ASP A 125 60.16 -38.22 -2.83
CA ASP A 125 60.97 -38.23 -1.61
C ASP A 125 60.53 -37.41 -0.37
N ASP A 126 60.38 -38.15 0.74
CA ASP A 126 60.33 -37.70 2.13
C ASP A 126 61.40 -36.65 2.47
N GLU A 127 61.02 -35.54 3.10
CA GLU A 127 61.70 -35.00 4.29
C GLU A 127 60.65 -34.29 5.17
N ASP A 128 60.50 -34.79 6.41
CA ASP A 128 59.78 -34.17 7.51
C ASP A 128 60.42 -32.82 7.86
N ASP A 129 59.61 -31.78 8.09
CA ASP A 129 59.97 -30.71 9.02
C ASP A 129 58.69 -30.16 9.68
N ASP A 130 58.65 -30.28 11.00
CA ASP A 130 57.60 -29.81 11.89
C ASP A 130 57.54 -28.28 11.89
N ASP A 131 56.36 -27.68 11.70
CA ASP A 131 56.10 -26.30 12.11
C ASP A 131 54.70 -26.19 12.75
N ASP A 132 54.71 -26.22 14.08
CA ASP A 132 53.57 -25.95 14.96
C ASP A 132 53.14 -24.48 14.81
N GLY A 133 52.10 -24.24 14.00
CA GLY A 133 51.45 -22.94 13.83
C GLY A 133 50.04 -22.91 14.41
N ASP A 134 49.93 -22.62 15.71
CA ASP A 134 48.70 -22.36 16.46
C ASP A 134 47.93 -21.15 15.86
N GLY A 135 46.63 -21.33 15.58
CA GLY A 135 45.81 -20.33 14.90
C GLY A 135 44.31 -20.47 15.23
N ASP A 136 43.97 -20.04 16.44
CA ASP A 136 42.65 -19.74 17.01
C ASP A 136 41.47 -19.56 16.01
N VAL A 137 40.52 -20.50 16.04
CA VAL A 137 39.21 -20.37 15.36
C VAL A 137 38.20 -19.74 16.32
N SER A 138 38.08 -18.42 16.28
CA SER A 138 36.96 -17.74 16.93
C SER A 138 35.69 -17.92 16.11
N ASP A 139 34.81 -18.79 16.60
CA ASP A 139 33.43 -18.99 16.16
C ASP A 139 32.63 -17.70 16.39
N GLY A 140 32.44 -16.93 15.31
CA GLY A 140 31.69 -15.68 15.28
C GLY A 140 30.31 -15.88 14.68
N ASP A 141 29.38 -16.36 15.50
CA ASP A 141 27.93 -16.44 15.29
C ASP A 141 27.35 -15.04 15.01
N VAL A 142 27.21 -14.65 13.72
CA VAL A 142 26.55 -13.38 13.34
C VAL A 142 25.05 -13.62 13.23
N ARG A 143 24.37 -13.17 14.29
CA ARG A 143 22.91 -13.17 14.44
C ARG A 143 22.23 -12.26 13.42
N ASP A 144 21.16 -12.80 12.87
CA ASP A 144 20.04 -12.10 12.26
C ASP A 144 19.44 -11.13 13.28
N ASP A 145 19.52 -9.82 13.01
CA ASP A 145 18.63 -8.83 13.60
C ASP A 145 18.34 -7.73 12.57
N ARG A 146 17.08 -7.73 12.15
CA ARG A 146 16.43 -6.67 11.37
C ARG A 146 16.23 -5.45 12.26
N ASP A 147 16.67 -4.28 11.81
CA ASP A 147 16.03 -3.01 12.21
C ASP A 147 16.26 -1.93 11.14
N VAL A 148 15.28 -1.77 10.24
CA VAL A 148 15.16 -0.61 9.35
C VAL A 148 14.07 0.29 9.91
N SER A 149 14.46 1.12 10.87
CA SER A 149 13.62 2.18 11.42
C SER A 149 14.42 3.47 11.54
N ASP A 150 14.60 4.20 10.43
CA ASP A 150 14.71 5.68 10.45
C ASP A 150 14.59 6.24 9.03
N VAL A 151 13.37 6.61 8.62
CA VAL A 151 13.17 7.64 7.59
C VAL A 151 12.49 8.79 8.30
N SER A 152 13.31 9.63 8.93
CA SER A 152 12.89 10.89 9.50
C SER A 152 12.40 11.81 8.37
N ASP A 153 11.14 12.17 8.53
CA ASP A 153 10.27 13.03 7.74
C ASP A 153 10.76 14.49 7.80
N ASP A 154 11.45 14.93 6.75
CA ASP A 154 11.92 16.31 6.57
C ASP A 154 10.72 17.20 6.14
N ARG A 155 9.89 17.59 7.12
CA ARG A 155 8.88 18.64 6.94
C ARG A 155 9.51 20.00 7.23
N ASP A 156 10.05 20.62 6.20
CA ASP A 156 10.32 22.06 6.17
C ASP A 156 8.97 22.81 6.08
N GLY A 157 8.48 23.31 7.21
CA GLY A 157 7.31 24.17 7.30
C GLY A 157 7.71 25.64 7.19
N PRO A 158 7.00 26.48 6.40
CA PRO A 158 7.41 27.86 6.20
C PRO A 158 7.21 28.72 7.45
N HIS A 159 8.30 29.38 7.85
CA HIS A 159 8.32 30.43 8.87
C HIS A 159 7.36 31.57 8.54
N GLY A 160 6.40 31.82 9.44
CA GLY A 160 5.56 33.02 9.41
C GLY A 160 6.34 34.25 9.87
N ASP A 161 6.53 35.20 8.96
CA ASP A 161 6.93 36.56 9.28
C ASP A 161 5.66 37.42 9.47
N ARG A 162 5.40 37.81 10.73
CA ARG A 162 4.42 38.84 11.06
C ARG A 162 5.15 40.18 11.06
N VAL A 163 4.98 40.95 9.99
CA VAL A 163 5.35 42.36 9.98
C VAL A 163 4.10 43.19 10.25
N ALA A 164 4.22 44.06 11.25
CA ALA A 164 3.23 45.03 11.68
C ALA A 164 2.95 46.09 10.60
N GLY A 165 1.70 46.56 10.54
CA GLY A 165 1.25 47.68 9.72
C GLY A 165 -0.25 47.88 9.83
#